data_AF-A0AAE9EYF1-F1
#
_entry.id   AF-A0AAE9EYF1-F1
#
_cell.length_a   1.000
_cell.length_b   1.000
_cell.length_c   1.000
_cell.angle_alpha   90.00
_cell.angle_beta   90.00
_cell.angle_gamma   90.00
#
_symmetry.space_group_name_H-M   'P 1'
#
loop_
_entity.id
_entity.type
_entity.pdbx_description
1 polymer ?
#
loop_
_entity_poly.entity_id
_entity_poly.type
_entity_poly.pdbx_seq_one_letter_code
_entity_poly.pdbx_strand_id
1 'polypeptide(L)'
;MRGFCRRTKKVFVLVFIVLFVVWLFVTIIEFSFGLTVTTDDLIATGKTLRNGRQLKAFITSSYYYPISKSLGDNALALVLSINLVRNPANQLEHILSPDPSELIIMAQNASSSVIVSAPYVRVTPHEVCQVITIFATVQLISNVKSISMLGDNGMAEIPFTMPSYTKRDVVVCTSPLFVSEQWQNFLLAVHIYRKFGAHMNLYLISSVTSFYELMKEYEREGYMTVQPWVKVDFPGVPKTTADPFNQIEFRNQAASQTDCLLQFKESARFVTFLDLDDVLIPKIAPTYAEEFQKLMDGKKKLAYIFYHKENYDAVVARDSSRFSLKKMFGSLECKHNRETGKIVVDPRNLNYTWIHFPPILPNGLEKYEVTENVITHLKTIVWTDDQEQSRRILIEPLYFDNSTAKIISSKDILSIEKDLRRMIRKPRIRKIFAKLPNIHYFTDLVVKCYNDRYYRYHYSGRLGDIKCPGPQLCGFIQHPKIKCTHVTATHIPMETLYPITYYYATDAYFTSDIGCYAH
;
A
#
# COMPACT_ATOMS: atom_id res chain seq x y z
N MET A 1 40.84 -78.54 19.34
CA MET A 1 40.25 -77.21 19.56
C MET A 1 38.78 -77.26 19.19
N ARG A 2 37.91 -77.29 20.21
CA ARG A 2 36.45 -77.34 20.10
C ARG A 2 35.90 -75.91 20.03
N GLY A 3 34.91 -75.72 19.16
CA GLY A 3 33.87 -74.72 19.32
C GLY A 3 34.15 -73.37 18.67
N PHE A 4 33.76 -73.17 17.41
CA PHE A 4 33.30 -71.87 16.89
C PHE A 4 32.59 -72.05 15.54
N CYS A 5 31.56 -72.91 15.50
CA CYS A 5 30.77 -73.13 14.29
C CYS A 5 29.27 -73.15 14.63
N ARG A 6 28.72 -71.98 15.02
CA ARG A 6 27.26 -71.68 15.06
C ARG A 6 26.98 -70.27 15.65
N ARG A 7 27.46 -69.19 15.04
CA ARG A 7 27.06 -67.82 15.46
C ARG A 7 26.88 -66.79 14.35
N THR A 8 27.01 -67.14 13.08
CA THR A 8 26.91 -66.18 11.97
C THR A 8 25.48 -65.86 11.54
N LYS A 9 24.54 -66.82 11.56
CA LYS A 9 23.13 -66.55 11.16
C LYS A 9 22.36 -65.68 12.16
N LYS A 10 22.62 -65.79 13.47
CA LYS A 10 21.92 -65.02 14.51
C LYS A 10 22.34 -63.54 14.52
N VAL A 11 23.61 -63.25 14.24
CA VAL A 11 24.12 -61.88 14.16
C VAL A 11 23.57 -61.18 12.92
N PHE A 12 23.47 -61.88 11.79
CA PHE A 12 22.89 -61.31 10.56
C PHE A 12 21.41 -60.96 10.72
N VAL A 13 20.63 -61.84 11.36
CA VAL A 13 19.22 -61.58 11.68
C VAL A 13 19.07 -60.43 12.67
N LEU A 14 19.94 -60.34 13.69
CA LEU A 14 19.92 -59.24 14.64
C LEU A 14 20.23 -57.89 13.96
N VAL A 15 21.23 -57.84 13.09
CA VAL A 15 21.58 -56.63 12.33
C VAL A 15 20.42 -56.22 11.41
N PHE A 16 19.78 -57.18 10.75
CA PHE A 16 18.63 -56.90 9.89
C PHE A 16 17.42 -56.39 10.68
N ILE A 17 17.14 -56.96 11.85
CA ILE A 17 16.08 -56.49 12.74
C ILE A 17 16.39 -55.08 13.26
N VAL A 18 17.64 -54.80 13.64
CA VAL A 18 18.04 -53.46 14.09
C VAL A 18 17.89 -52.44 12.96
N LEU A 19 18.34 -52.76 11.75
CA LEU A 19 18.18 -51.88 10.59
C LEU A 19 16.70 -51.68 10.23
N PHE A 20 15.88 -52.73 10.32
CA PHE A 20 14.45 -52.63 10.08
C PHE A 20 13.74 -51.78 11.13
N VAL A 21 14.10 -51.93 12.41
CA VAL A 21 13.54 -51.11 13.51
C VAL A 21 13.99 -49.65 13.38
N VAL A 22 15.25 -49.39 13.02
CA VAL A 22 15.73 -48.03 12.75
C VAL A 22 14.99 -47.43 11.56
N TRP A 23 14.83 -48.17 10.47
CA TRP A 23 14.08 -47.72 9.31
C TRP A 23 12.63 -47.43 9.65
N LEU A 24 11.96 -48.31 10.40
CA LEU A 24 10.58 -48.14 10.86
C LEU A 24 10.44 -46.94 11.80
N PHE A 25 11.42 -46.72 12.69
CA PHE A 25 11.43 -45.59 13.62
C PHE A 25 11.62 -44.26 12.87
N VAL A 26 12.49 -44.23 11.86
CA VAL A 26 12.66 -43.06 10.96
C VAL A 26 11.37 -42.81 10.18
N THR A 27 10.73 -43.83 9.61
CA THR A 27 9.46 -43.64 8.88
C THR A 27 8.32 -43.21 9.81
N ILE A 28 8.25 -43.72 11.04
CA ILE A 28 7.27 -43.29 12.04
C ILE A 28 7.53 -41.84 12.46
N ILE A 29 8.79 -41.42 12.62
CA ILE A 29 9.13 -40.01 12.88
C ILE A 29 8.72 -39.14 11.69
N GLU A 30 9.05 -39.53 10.45
CA GLU A 30 8.65 -38.79 9.24
C GLU A 30 7.12 -38.67 9.12
N PHE A 31 6.37 -39.73 9.46
CA PHE A 31 4.91 -39.74 9.42
C PHE A 31 4.27 -38.97 10.59
N SER A 32 4.86 -39.04 11.79
CA SER A 32 4.35 -38.36 13.00
C SER A 32 4.63 -36.87 13.01
N PHE A 33 5.70 -36.44 12.34
CA PHE A 33 6.10 -35.03 12.21
C PHE A 33 5.73 -34.41 10.85
N GLY A 34 5.08 -35.16 9.95
CA GLY A 34 4.62 -34.65 8.66
C GLY A 34 5.76 -34.28 7.68
N LEU A 35 6.94 -34.87 7.84
CA LEU A 35 8.13 -34.64 7.02
C LEU A 35 8.19 -35.65 5.85
N THR A 36 7.14 -35.74 5.04
CA THR A 36 7.24 -36.49 3.78
C THR A 36 7.90 -35.60 2.73
N VAL A 37 9.22 -35.70 2.60
CA VAL A 37 9.94 -35.10 1.45
C VAL A 37 9.49 -35.85 0.21
N THR A 38 8.73 -35.20 -0.65
CA THR A 38 8.25 -35.81 -1.89
C THR A 38 9.38 -35.85 -2.94
N THR A 39 9.27 -36.74 -3.93
CA THR A 39 10.12 -36.70 -5.12
C THR A 39 10.05 -35.34 -5.84
N ASP A 40 8.91 -34.66 -5.76
CA ASP A 40 8.74 -33.32 -6.33
C ASP A 40 9.55 -32.27 -5.56
N ASP A 41 9.64 -32.39 -4.23
CA ASP A 41 10.48 -31.52 -3.39
C ASP A 41 11.98 -31.72 -3.70
N LEU A 42 12.42 -32.95 -3.95
CA LEU A 42 13.79 -33.27 -4.35
C LEU A 42 14.12 -32.74 -5.75
N ILE A 43 13.20 -32.85 -6.71
CA ILE A 43 13.35 -32.31 -8.07
C ILE A 43 13.36 -30.77 -8.06
N ALA A 44 12.49 -30.15 -7.26
CA ALA A 44 12.46 -28.71 -7.05
C ALA A 44 13.79 -28.22 -6.45
N THR A 45 14.28 -28.89 -5.40
CA THR A 45 15.57 -28.59 -4.77
C THR A 45 16.73 -28.75 -5.76
N GLY A 46 16.71 -29.79 -6.61
CA GLY A 46 17.72 -30.00 -7.65
C GLY A 46 17.72 -28.94 -8.77
N LYS A 47 16.56 -28.39 -9.13
CA LYS A 47 16.45 -27.24 -10.06
C LYS A 47 16.91 -25.93 -9.41
N THR A 48 16.54 -25.69 -8.15
CA THR A 48 16.98 -24.52 -7.37
C THR A 48 18.49 -24.52 -7.17
N LEU A 49 19.10 -25.68 -6.89
CA LEU A 49 20.55 -25.85 -6.78
C LEU A 49 21.31 -25.52 -8.08
N ARG A 50 20.69 -25.76 -9.24
CA ARG A 50 21.31 -25.57 -10.55
C ARG A 50 21.14 -24.16 -11.11
N ASN A 51 20.01 -23.50 -10.83
CA ASN A 51 19.63 -22.22 -11.42
C ASN A 51 19.38 -21.09 -10.40
N GLY A 52 19.62 -21.33 -9.10
CA GLY A 52 19.25 -20.42 -8.03
C GLY A 52 17.73 -20.35 -7.78
N ARG A 53 17.33 -19.61 -6.73
CA ARG A 53 15.92 -19.32 -6.47
C ARG A 53 15.38 -18.38 -7.54
N GLN A 54 14.27 -18.78 -8.17
CA GLN A 54 13.60 -17.94 -9.15
C GLN A 54 12.76 -16.86 -8.46
N LEU A 55 13.19 -15.61 -8.58
CA LEU A 55 12.46 -14.46 -8.10
C LEU A 55 11.59 -13.87 -9.21
N LYS A 56 10.46 -13.31 -8.82
CA LYS A 56 9.47 -12.64 -9.67
C LYS A 56 9.24 -11.26 -9.07
N ALA A 57 9.52 -10.24 -9.87
CA ALA A 57 9.40 -8.84 -9.47
C ALA A 57 8.41 -8.14 -10.38
N PHE A 58 7.42 -7.48 -9.80
CA PHE A 58 6.47 -6.64 -10.52
C PHE A 58 6.88 -5.18 -10.36
N ILE A 59 7.24 -4.54 -11.46
CA ILE A 59 7.58 -3.12 -11.49
C ILE A 59 6.29 -2.33 -11.37
N THR A 60 6.09 -1.75 -10.20
CA THR A 60 4.92 -0.93 -9.89
C THR A 60 5.06 0.46 -10.47
N SER A 61 6.25 1.05 -10.38
CA SER A 61 6.58 2.29 -11.08
C SER A 61 8.06 2.43 -11.38
N SER A 62 8.33 3.19 -12.45
CA SER A 62 9.64 3.49 -12.99
C SER A 62 9.66 4.94 -13.46
N TYR A 63 10.43 5.77 -12.75
CA TYR A 63 10.56 7.19 -13.04
C TYR A 63 11.98 7.55 -13.44
N TYR A 64 12.13 8.24 -14.57
CA TYR A 64 13.38 8.83 -14.99
C TYR A 64 13.41 10.33 -14.70
N TYR A 65 14.48 10.78 -14.08
CA TYR A 65 14.74 12.16 -13.70
C TYR A 65 15.98 12.65 -14.45
N PRO A 66 15.85 13.42 -15.53
CA PRO A 66 16.99 14.08 -16.15
C PRO A 66 17.72 14.98 -15.16
N ILE A 67 16.95 15.64 -14.29
CA ILE A 67 17.44 16.49 -13.20
C ILE A 67 16.59 16.19 -11.96
N SER A 68 17.24 15.89 -10.83
CA SER A 68 16.59 15.76 -9.53
C SER A 68 17.41 16.42 -8.43
N LYS A 69 16.74 17.20 -7.57
CA LYS A 69 17.40 17.86 -6.42
C LYS A 69 17.85 16.88 -5.35
N SER A 70 17.33 15.65 -5.35
CA SER A 70 17.55 14.68 -4.27
C SER A 70 18.08 13.33 -4.75
N LEU A 71 17.77 12.93 -5.98
CA LEU A 71 18.32 11.72 -6.58
C LEU A 71 19.58 11.98 -7.39
N GLY A 72 19.86 13.20 -7.83
CA GLY A 72 20.94 13.51 -8.77
C GLY A 72 20.48 13.51 -10.24
N ASP A 73 21.40 13.84 -11.14
CA ASP A 73 21.10 14.00 -12.57
C ASP A 73 21.09 12.66 -13.30
N ASN A 74 20.10 12.47 -14.18
CA ASN A 74 19.86 11.24 -14.94
C ASN A 74 19.54 10.02 -14.06
N ALA A 75 18.82 10.24 -12.96
CA ALA A 75 18.45 9.19 -12.03
C ALA A 75 17.26 8.37 -12.54
N LEU A 76 17.33 7.05 -12.35
CA LEU A 76 16.19 6.14 -12.43
C LEU A 76 15.78 5.75 -11.02
N ALA A 77 14.48 5.84 -10.72
CA ALA A 77 13.89 5.36 -9.48
C ALA A 77 12.87 4.26 -9.79
N LEU A 78 13.02 3.10 -9.13
CA LEU A 78 12.18 1.92 -9.33
C LEU A 78 11.49 1.52 -8.03
N VAL A 79 10.19 1.22 -8.13
CA VAL A 79 9.40 0.58 -7.07
C VAL A 79 8.95 -0.77 -7.58
N LEU A 80 9.33 -1.84 -6.87
CA LEU A 80 8.99 -3.20 -7.25
C LEU A 80 8.35 -3.97 -6.11
N SER A 81 7.43 -4.87 -6.44
CA SER A 81 6.90 -5.89 -5.53
C SER A 81 7.52 -7.23 -5.90
N ILE A 82 8.31 -7.82 -4.99
CA ILE A 82 9.13 -9.00 -5.28
C ILE A 82 8.90 -10.10 -4.25
N ASN A 83 8.85 -11.36 -4.68
CA ASN A 83 8.65 -12.53 -3.82
C ASN A 83 9.92 -12.91 -3.01
N LEU A 84 10.53 -11.94 -2.31
CA LEU A 84 11.79 -12.13 -1.57
C LEU A 84 11.64 -12.93 -0.28
N VAL A 85 10.51 -12.85 0.42
CA VAL A 85 10.35 -13.58 1.69
C VAL A 85 10.15 -15.07 1.38
N ARG A 86 10.92 -15.93 2.05
CA ARG A 86 10.94 -17.37 1.80
C ARG A 86 9.79 -18.05 2.54
N ASN A 87 9.27 -19.15 1.98
CA ASN A 87 8.32 -19.99 2.68
C ASN A 87 9.04 -20.71 3.84
N PRO A 88 8.56 -20.64 5.09
CA PRO A 88 9.16 -21.34 6.23
C PRO A 88 9.31 -22.86 6.03
N ALA A 89 8.54 -23.47 5.13
CA ALA A 89 8.65 -24.89 4.79
C ALA A 89 9.97 -25.25 4.05
N ASN A 90 10.68 -24.28 3.46
CA ASN A 90 11.85 -24.50 2.59
C ASN A 90 13.17 -24.01 3.22
N GLN A 91 13.41 -24.33 4.50
CA GLN A 91 14.58 -23.83 5.24
C GLN A 91 15.94 -24.23 4.62
N LEU A 92 16.01 -25.38 3.93
CA LEU A 92 17.27 -25.89 3.35
C LEU A 92 17.78 -25.02 2.17
N GLU A 93 16.91 -24.26 1.51
CA GLU A 93 17.28 -23.37 0.39
C GLU A 93 18.08 -22.14 0.83
N HIS A 94 18.04 -21.78 2.13
CA HIS A 94 18.65 -20.55 2.66
C HIS A 94 20.19 -20.54 2.56
N ILE A 95 20.83 -21.71 2.59
CA ILE A 95 22.30 -21.83 2.67
C ILE A 95 22.93 -21.91 1.27
N LEU A 96 22.18 -22.38 0.27
CA LEU A 96 22.73 -22.83 -1.01
C LEU A 96 22.59 -21.79 -2.14
N SER A 97 21.75 -20.76 -1.98
CA SER A 97 21.58 -19.69 -2.99
C SER A 97 21.13 -18.38 -2.32
N PRO A 98 22.03 -17.41 -2.10
CA PRO A 98 21.65 -16.10 -1.57
C PRO A 98 20.80 -15.34 -2.59
N ASP A 99 19.83 -14.57 -2.10
CA ASP A 99 19.05 -13.68 -2.95
C ASP A 99 19.96 -12.52 -3.43
N PRO A 100 19.81 -12.04 -4.69
CA PRO A 100 20.61 -10.93 -5.20
C PRO A 100 20.36 -9.67 -4.38
N SER A 101 21.39 -8.88 -4.08
CA SER A 101 21.27 -7.62 -3.34
C SER A 101 21.12 -6.38 -4.23
N GLU A 102 21.30 -6.54 -5.54
CA GLU A 102 21.31 -5.47 -6.52
C GLU A 102 20.54 -5.87 -7.78
N LEU A 103 20.01 -4.88 -8.48
CA LEU A 103 19.38 -5.04 -9.79
C LEU A 103 20.39 -4.61 -10.87
N ILE A 104 20.52 -5.39 -11.94
CA ILE A 104 21.39 -5.04 -13.05
C ILE A 104 20.56 -4.38 -14.15
N ILE A 105 20.96 -3.19 -14.57
CA ILE A 105 20.17 -2.32 -15.45
C ILE A 105 21.00 -1.88 -16.65
N MET A 106 20.46 -2.08 -17.84
CA MET A 106 20.99 -1.49 -19.08
C MET A 106 20.21 -0.23 -19.42
N ALA A 107 20.91 0.83 -19.78
CA ALA A 107 20.30 2.04 -20.32
C ALA A 107 20.95 2.39 -21.66
N GLN A 108 20.13 2.78 -22.63
CA GLN A 108 20.60 3.13 -23.98
C GLN A 108 20.07 4.50 -24.39
N ASN A 109 20.93 5.30 -25.03
CA ASN A 109 20.54 6.52 -25.74
C ASN A 109 20.87 6.36 -27.23
N ALA A 110 20.89 7.46 -27.99
CA ALA A 110 21.11 7.40 -29.44
C ALA A 110 22.50 6.90 -29.86
N SER A 111 23.51 7.02 -29.00
CA SER A 111 24.92 6.81 -29.36
C SER A 111 25.68 5.88 -28.43
N SER A 112 25.12 5.57 -27.26
CA SER A 112 25.82 4.85 -26.19
C SER A 112 24.87 4.00 -25.37
N SER A 113 25.43 2.94 -24.77
CA SER A 113 24.78 2.11 -23.78
C SER A 113 25.63 2.01 -22.52
N VAL A 114 25.00 1.93 -21.36
CA VAL A 114 25.64 1.67 -20.07
C VAL A 114 24.95 0.51 -19.38
N ILE A 115 25.73 -0.29 -18.65
CA ILE A 115 25.23 -1.29 -17.69
C ILE A 115 25.64 -0.82 -16.31
N VAL A 116 24.68 -0.75 -15.39
CA VAL A 116 24.88 -0.31 -14.00
C VAL A 116 24.27 -1.30 -13.04
N SER A 117 24.86 -1.39 -11.85
CA SER A 117 24.26 -2.12 -10.72
C SER A 117 23.54 -1.14 -9.80
N ALA A 118 22.34 -1.51 -9.37
CA ALA A 118 21.47 -0.69 -8.54
C ALA A 118 21.14 -1.44 -7.23
N PRO A 119 21.74 -1.08 -6.09
CA PRO A 119 21.34 -1.66 -4.80
C PRO A 119 19.89 -1.27 -4.50
N TYR A 120 19.13 -2.23 -3.98
CA TYR A 120 17.76 -1.97 -3.54
C TYR A 120 17.67 -1.96 -2.02
N VAL A 121 16.69 -1.21 -1.52
CA VAL A 121 16.32 -1.17 -0.11
C VAL A 121 14.94 -1.78 0.08
N ARG A 122 14.78 -2.47 1.19
CA ARG A 122 13.51 -3.06 1.60
C ARG A 122 12.60 -1.97 2.16
N VAL A 123 11.42 -1.82 1.54
CA VAL A 123 10.40 -0.86 2.01
C VAL A 123 9.47 -1.50 3.02
N THR A 124 8.97 -2.71 2.74
CA THR A 124 8.13 -3.49 3.67
C THR A 124 9.00 -4.12 4.76
N PRO A 125 8.91 -3.72 6.04
CA PRO A 125 9.85 -4.16 7.07
C PRO A 125 9.57 -5.57 7.62
N HIS A 126 8.36 -6.11 7.45
CA HIS A 126 7.95 -7.38 8.05
C HIS A 126 8.07 -8.57 7.09
N GLU A 127 8.08 -9.79 7.63
CA GLU A 127 8.15 -11.06 6.87
C GLU A 127 6.84 -11.84 6.83
N VAL A 128 5.73 -11.19 7.18
CA VAL A 128 4.39 -11.82 7.20
C VAL A 128 3.90 -12.20 5.78
N CYS A 129 4.38 -11.52 4.75
CA CYS A 129 3.96 -11.69 3.35
C CYS A 129 5.14 -12.12 2.48
N GLN A 130 4.92 -13.05 1.55
CA GLN A 130 5.93 -13.51 0.58
C GLN A 130 6.42 -12.37 -0.34
N VAL A 131 5.48 -11.57 -0.87
CA VAL A 131 5.72 -10.48 -1.81
C VAL A 131 5.84 -9.18 -1.03
N ILE A 132 7.03 -8.56 -1.10
CA ILE A 132 7.36 -7.34 -0.38
C ILE A 132 7.73 -6.22 -1.34
N THR A 133 7.53 -4.97 -0.90
CA THR A 133 7.95 -3.79 -1.67
C THR A 133 9.44 -3.52 -1.46
N ILE A 134 10.15 -3.28 -2.56
CA ILE A 134 11.53 -2.77 -2.60
C ILE A 134 11.61 -1.47 -3.41
N PHE A 135 12.61 -0.67 -3.10
CA PHE A 135 12.95 0.57 -3.82
C PHE A 135 14.39 0.49 -4.29
N ALA A 136 14.66 0.88 -5.54
CA ALA A 136 16.01 0.99 -6.08
C ALA A 136 16.19 2.33 -6.80
N THR A 137 17.39 2.88 -6.76
CA THR A 137 17.74 4.09 -7.50
C THR A 137 19.15 3.99 -8.05
N VAL A 138 19.38 4.53 -9.26
CA VAL A 138 20.69 4.51 -9.91
C VAL A 138 20.86 5.68 -10.87
N GLN A 139 22.08 6.12 -11.12
CA GLN A 139 22.38 7.08 -12.19
C GLN A 139 22.55 6.38 -13.52
N LEU A 140 21.95 6.95 -14.56
CA LEU A 140 22.05 6.47 -15.93
C LEU A 140 22.79 7.49 -16.81
N ILE A 141 22.94 7.14 -18.08
CA ILE A 141 23.33 8.08 -19.14
C ILE A 141 22.24 9.11 -19.38
N SER A 142 22.64 10.27 -19.92
CA SER A 142 21.72 11.33 -20.31
C SER A 142 20.92 10.99 -21.56
N ASN A 143 19.73 11.59 -21.66
CA ASN A 143 18.81 11.44 -22.78
C ASN A 143 18.49 9.97 -23.09
N VAL A 144 18.22 9.19 -22.04
CA VAL A 144 17.91 7.76 -22.17
C VAL A 144 16.67 7.57 -23.04
N LYS A 145 16.74 6.59 -23.95
CA LYS A 145 15.65 6.21 -24.86
C LYS A 145 15.00 4.90 -24.45
N SER A 146 15.79 3.95 -23.94
CA SER A 146 15.30 2.67 -23.45
C SER A 146 16.06 2.24 -22.20
N ILE A 147 15.35 1.51 -21.33
CA ILE A 147 15.86 0.96 -20.08
C ILE A 147 15.48 -0.52 -20.05
N SER A 148 16.42 -1.39 -19.73
CA SER A 148 16.17 -2.83 -19.64
C SER A 148 16.74 -3.41 -18.36
N MET A 149 16.01 -4.34 -17.76
CA MET A 149 16.46 -5.12 -16.62
C MET A 149 17.21 -6.34 -17.15
N LEU A 150 18.44 -6.54 -16.69
CA LEU A 150 19.30 -7.64 -17.13
C LEU A 150 19.15 -8.83 -16.17
N GLY A 151 19.09 -10.02 -16.75
CA GLY A 151 19.34 -11.29 -16.05
C GLY A 151 20.50 -12.03 -16.71
N ASP A 152 20.95 -13.11 -16.10
CA ASP A 152 22.10 -13.92 -16.55
C ASP A 152 21.89 -14.49 -17.97
N ASN A 153 20.64 -14.68 -18.36
CA ASN A 153 20.23 -15.33 -19.60
C ASN A 153 19.50 -14.40 -20.57
N GLY A 154 19.43 -13.09 -20.32
CA GLY A 154 18.73 -12.16 -21.21
C GLY A 154 18.43 -10.79 -20.60
N MET A 155 17.52 -10.07 -21.23
CA MET A 155 17.08 -8.75 -20.77
C MET A 155 15.59 -8.54 -21.01
N ALA A 156 14.96 -7.74 -20.17
CA ALA A 156 13.57 -7.31 -20.31
C ALA A 156 13.53 -5.77 -20.40
N GLU A 157 13.08 -5.23 -21.52
CA GLU A 157 12.82 -3.80 -21.64
C GLU A 157 11.62 -3.40 -20.76
N ILE A 158 11.76 -2.28 -20.05
CA ILE A 158 10.75 -1.79 -19.12
C ILE A 158 10.28 -0.39 -19.51
N PRO A 159 8.99 -0.07 -19.34
CA PRO A 159 8.52 1.29 -19.50
C PRO A 159 9.07 2.17 -18.36
N PHE A 160 9.28 3.44 -18.66
CA PHE A 160 9.56 4.47 -17.67
C PHE A 160 8.78 5.73 -18.03
N THR A 161 8.51 6.54 -17.03
CA THR A 161 7.81 7.81 -17.21
C THR A 161 8.58 8.94 -16.54
N MET A 162 8.25 10.18 -16.91
CA MET A 162 8.75 11.35 -16.22
C MET A 162 7.88 11.62 -14.99
N PRO A 163 8.46 12.06 -13.86
CA PRO A 163 7.66 12.49 -12.70
C PRO A 163 6.82 13.73 -13.05
N SER A 164 5.87 14.06 -12.18
CA SER A 164 5.14 15.32 -12.30
C SER A 164 6.06 16.51 -12.05
N TYR A 165 6.06 17.47 -12.96
CA TYR A 165 6.68 18.80 -12.78
C TYR A 165 5.66 19.91 -12.49
N THR A 166 4.37 19.56 -12.37
CA THR A 166 3.30 20.52 -12.05
C THR A 166 3.40 20.94 -10.59
N LYS A 167 3.81 22.19 -10.34
CA LYS A 167 4.07 22.69 -8.99
C LYS A 167 2.85 22.59 -8.08
N ARG A 168 3.06 22.06 -6.87
CA ARG A 168 2.07 21.95 -5.80
C ARG A 168 2.75 22.34 -4.49
N ASP A 169 2.06 23.09 -3.63
CA ASP A 169 2.60 23.33 -2.29
C ASP A 169 2.52 22.07 -1.43
N VAL A 170 1.35 21.43 -1.42
CA VAL A 170 1.12 20.20 -0.65
C VAL A 170 0.37 19.18 -1.50
N VAL A 171 0.84 17.94 -1.47
CA VAL A 171 0.13 16.79 -2.02
C VAL A 171 -0.24 15.83 -0.89
N VAL A 172 -1.52 15.48 -0.80
CA VAL A 172 -2.02 14.42 0.08
C VAL A 172 -2.20 13.16 -0.75
N CYS A 173 -1.34 12.17 -0.50
CA CYS A 173 -1.38 10.86 -1.12
C CYS A 173 -2.31 9.95 -0.31
N THR A 174 -3.46 9.59 -0.89
CA THR A 174 -4.44 8.69 -0.28
C THR A 174 -4.26 7.27 -0.78
N SER A 175 -4.17 6.34 0.16
CA SER A 175 -3.91 4.92 -0.09
C SER A 175 -4.96 4.27 -1.03
N PRO A 176 -4.61 3.13 -1.69
CA PRO A 176 -5.47 2.50 -2.66
C PRO A 176 -6.84 2.12 -2.09
N LEU A 177 -7.91 2.70 -2.65
CA LEU A 177 -9.28 2.34 -2.33
C LEU A 177 -9.70 1.11 -3.13
N PHE A 178 -10.42 0.19 -2.48
CA PHE A 178 -10.93 -1.04 -3.08
C PHE A 178 -12.32 -1.32 -2.53
N VAL A 179 -13.25 -1.68 -3.40
CA VAL A 179 -14.68 -1.89 -3.11
C VAL A 179 -15.25 -0.80 -2.20
N SER A 180 -14.77 0.43 -2.37
CA SER A 180 -15.06 1.50 -1.42
C SER A 180 -16.45 2.09 -1.63
N GLU A 181 -17.13 2.36 -0.51
CA GLU A 181 -18.44 3.01 -0.42
C GLU A 181 -18.37 4.31 0.41
N GLN A 182 -17.17 4.72 0.83
CA GLN A 182 -16.95 5.78 1.83
C GLN A 182 -17.00 7.19 1.22
N TRP A 183 -18.07 7.49 0.48
CA TRP A 183 -18.23 8.77 -0.21
C TRP A 183 -18.34 9.96 0.77
N GLN A 184 -18.83 9.75 2.00
CA GLN A 184 -18.89 10.78 3.03
C GLN A 184 -17.48 11.20 3.50
N ASN A 185 -16.60 10.24 3.78
CA ASN A 185 -15.19 10.49 4.16
C ASN A 185 -14.48 11.23 3.04
N PHE A 186 -14.68 10.78 1.80
CA PHE A 186 -14.15 11.46 0.64
C PHE A 186 -14.57 12.93 0.57
N LEU A 187 -15.87 13.23 0.70
CA LEU A 187 -16.36 14.60 0.65
C LEU A 187 -15.80 15.45 1.81
N LEU A 188 -15.59 14.87 2.99
CA LEU A 188 -14.94 15.59 4.08
C LEU A 188 -13.48 15.91 3.73
N ALA A 189 -12.70 14.87 3.39
CA ALA A 189 -11.27 14.99 3.12
C ALA A 189 -10.99 15.94 1.94
N VAL A 190 -11.63 15.73 0.79
CA VAL A 190 -11.36 16.47 -0.44
C VAL A 190 -11.66 17.97 -0.31
N HIS A 191 -12.71 18.33 0.44
CA HIS A 191 -13.07 19.73 0.68
C HIS A 191 -12.14 20.41 1.68
N ILE A 192 -11.72 19.70 2.74
CA ILE A 192 -10.76 20.21 3.71
C ILE A 192 -9.40 20.42 3.04
N TYR A 193 -8.92 19.43 2.28
CA TYR A 193 -7.63 19.52 1.60
C TYR A 193 -7.59 20.70 0.63
N ARG A 194 -8.65 20.88 -0.19
CA ARG A 194 -8.76 22.05 -1.08
C ARG A 194 -8.81 23.36 -0.29
N LYS A 195 -9.57 23.42 0.80
CA LYS A 195 -9.73 24.63 1.63
C LYS A 195 -8.38 25.14 2.17
N PHE A 196 -7.49 24.23 2.55
CA PHE A 196 -6.20 24.55 3.15
C PHE A 196 -5.01 24.45 2.17
N GLY A 197 -5.29 24.39 0.87
CA GLY A 197 -4.29 24.54 -0.19
C GLY A 197 -3.56 23.25 -0.60
N ALA A 198 -4.08 22.08 -0.29
CA ALA A 198 -3.53 20.80 -0.71
C ALA A 198 -4.24 20.23 -1.95
N HIS A 199 -3.48 19.49 -2.77
CA HIS A 199 -3.99 18.65 -3.85
C HIS A 199 -4.09 17.21 -3.39
N MET A 200 -5.23 16.55 -3.61
CA MET A 200 -5.41 15.15 -3.24
C MET A 200 -5.03 14.23 -4.42
N ASN A 201 -4.11 13.29 -4.21
CA ASN A 201 -3.82 12.21 -5.15
C ASN A 201 -4.33 10.90 -4.55
N LEU A 202 -5.38 10.32 -5.11
CA LEU A 202 -6.03 9.13 -4.59
C LEU A 202 -5.79 7.95 -5.51
N TYR A 203 -5.23 6.88 -4.97
CA TYR A 203 -5.10 5.62 -5.67
C TYR A 203 -6.41 4.84 -5.61
N LEU A 204 -6.84 4.30 -6.74
CA LEU A 204 -8.09 3.56 -6.84
C LEU A 204 -7.86 2.21 -7.51
N ILE A 205 -8.29 1.15 -6.82
CA ILE A 205 -8.40 -0.21 -7.35
C ILE A 205 -9.85 -0.45 -7.77
N SER A 206 -10.80 -0.20 -6.87
CA SER A 206 -12.23 -0.30 -7.16
C SER A 206 -13.09 0.50 -6.17
N SER A 207 -14.27 0.92 -6.61
CA SER A 207 -15.29 1.57 -5.77
C SER A 207 -16.67 1.40 -6.36
N VAL A 208 -17.72 1.66 -5.56
CA VAL A 208 -19.08 1.73 -6.08
C VAL A 208 -19.15 2.74 -7.22
N THR A 209 -19.84 2.37 -8.31
CA THR A 209 -19.82 3.12 -9.58
C THR A 209 -20.25 4.57 -9.41
N SER A 210 -21.30 4.84 -8.63
CA SER A 210 -21.72 6.23 -8.36
C SER A 210 -20.69 7.02 -7.55
N PHE A 211 -19.92 6.36 -6.68
CA PHE A 211 -18.82 7.01 -5.97
C PHE A 211 -17.62 7.26 -6.90
N TYR A 212 -17.28 6.33 -7.80
CA TYR A 212 -16.31 6.57 -8.86
C TYR A 212 -16.70 7.77 -9.74
N GLU A 213 -17.94 7.80 -10.23
CA GLU A 213 -18.46 8.91 -11.04
C GLU A 213 -18.34 10.26 -10.29
N LEU A 214 -18.61 10.26 -8.99
CA LEU A 214 -18.44 11.44 -8.15
C LEU A 214 -16.97 11.89 -8.12
N MET A 215 -16.02 10.98 -7.87
CA MET A 215 -14.59 11.29 -7.86
C MET A 215 -14.13 11.87 -9.21
N LYS A 216 -14.61 11.34 -10.34
CA LYS A 216 -14.28 11.87 -11.68
C LYS A 216 -14.84 13.27 -11.91
N GLU A 217 -16.00 13.63 -11.36
CA GLU A 217 -16.47 15.02 -11.41
C GLU A 217 -15.62 15.95 -10.53
N TYR A 218 -15.11 15.48 -9.38
CA TYR A 218 -14.20 16.27 -8.53
C TYR A 218 -12.81 16.45 -9.17
N GLU A 219 -12.30 15.43 -9.83
CA GLU A 219 -11.07 15.52 -10.63
C GLU A 219 -11.21 16.55 -11.76
N ARG A 220 -12.33 16.53 -12.51
CA ARG A 220 -12.63 17.53 -13.56
C ARG A 220 -12.64 18.96 -13.04
N GLU A 221 -13.01 19.16 -11.77
CA GLU A 221 -13.06 20.47 -11.11
C GLU A 221 -11.74 20.82 -10.39
N GLY A 222 -10.69 20.01 -10.60
CA GLY A 222 -9.33 20.25 -10.12
C GLY A 222 -9.14 20.05 -8.61
N TYR A 223 -10.03 19.31 -7.94
CA TYR A 223 -9.87 19.01 -6.51
C TYR A 223 -8.82 17.94 -6.23
N MET A 224 -8.69 16.99 -7.15
CA MET A 224 -7.93 15.77 -6.93
C MET A 224 -7.46 15.16 -8.25
N THR A 225 -6.66 14.10 -8.14
CA THR A 225 -6.36 13.14 -9.21
C THR A 225 -6.80 11.75 -8.76
N VAL A 226 -7.51 11.01 -9.61
CA VAL A 226 -7.83 9.59 -9.40
C VAL A 226 -6.81 8.77 -10.17
N GLN A 227 -5.82 8.25 -9.45
CA GLN A 227 -4.74 7.43 -10.00
C GLN A 227 -5.19 5.95 -10.06
N PRO A 228 -5.21 5.31 -11.25
CA PRO A 228 -5.45 3.88 -11.33
C PRO A 228 -4.35 3.12 -10.56
N TRP A 229 -4.74 2.16 -9.74
CA TRP A 229 -3.82 1.26 -9.03
C TRP A 229 -4.01 -0.17 -9.51
N VAL A 230 -3.04 -0.65 -10.27
CA VAL A 230 -3.11 -1.95 -10.93
C VAL A 230 -2.74 -3.06 -9.95
N LYS A 231 -3.45 -4.19 -10.03
CA LYS A 231 -3.13 -5.38 -9.25
C LYS A 231 -1.73 -5.90 -9.61
N VAL A 232 -1.02 -6.46 -8.64
CA VAL A 232 0.21 -7.21 -8.91
C VAL A 232 -0.18 -8.57 -9.47
N ASP A 233 0.34 -8.93 -10.63
CA ASP A 233 0.11 -10.24 -11.24
C ASP A 233 1.38 -10.73 -11.94
N PHE A 234 1.55 -12.05 -11.96
CA PHE A 234 2.68 -12.73 -12.60
C PHE A 234 2.12 -13.75 -13.60
N PRO A 235 1.72 -13.32 -14.82
CA PRO A 235 1.12 -14.22 -15.81
C PRO A 235 1.99 -15.44 -16.08
N GLY A 236 1.39 -16.64 -16.01
CA GLY A 236 2.09 -17.91 -16.24
C GLY A 236 2.93 -18.41 -15.07
N VAL A 237 2.96 -17.71 -13.92
CA VAL A 237 3.70 -18.14 -12.72
C VAL A 237 2.78 -18.88 -11.74
N PRO A 238 3.15 -20.09 -11.28
CA PRO A 238 2.40 -20.79 -10.25
C PRO A 238 2.38 -20.04 -8.90
N LYS A 239 1.24 -20.05 -8.20
CA LYS A 239 1.11 -19.46 -6.86
C LYS A 239 2.09 -20.05 -5.83
N THR A 240 2.53 -21.29 -6.02
CA THR A 240 3.57 -21.93 -5.19
C THR A 240 4.93 -21.25 -5.33
N THR A 241 5.20 -20.59 -6.46
CA THR A 241 6.43 -19.82 -6.70
C THR A 241 6.29 -18.37 -6.20
N ALA A 242 5.20 -17.71 -6.59
CA ALA A 242 4.88 -16.36 -6.15
C ALA A 242 3.36 -16.17 -6.13
N ASP A 243 2.79 -15.88 -4.96
CA ASP A 243 1.35 -15.63 -4.81
C ASP A 243 1.06 -14.15 -4.56
N PRO A 244 0.97 -13.31 -5.61
CA PRO A 244 0.69 -11.89 -5.44
C PRO A 244 -0.74 -11.62 -4.97
N PHE A 245 -1.61 -12.64 -4.94
CA PHE A 245 -3.01 -12.52 -4.54
C PHE A 245 -3.15 -12.66 -3.01
N ASN A 246 -2.51 -13.65 -2.39
CA ASN A 246 -2.62 -13.88 -0.94
C ASN A 246 -1.44 -13.34 -0.13
N GLN A 247 -0.31 -13.10 -0.78
CA GLN A 247 0.96 -12.83 -0.11
C GLN A 247 1.48 -11.43 -0.37
N ILE A 248 0.58 -10.45 -0.51
CA ILE A 248 0.90 -9.02 -0.59
C ILE A 248 0.17 -8.23 0.51
N GLU A 249 0.90 -7.34 1.19
CA GLU A 249 0.32 -6.55 2.28
C GLU A 249 -0.61 -5.46 1.74
N PHE A 250 -1.79 -5.32 2.34
CA PHE A 250 -2.63 -4.12 2.27
C PHE A 250 -2.80 -3.54 0.86
N ARG A 251 -2.98 -4.37 -0.18
CA ARG A 251 -3.12 -3.94 -1.59
C ARG A 251 -1.89 -3.23 -2.16
N ASN A 252 -0.70 -3.65 -1.73
CA ASN A 252 0.55 -3.01 -2.12
C ASN A 252 0.62 -1.53 -1.67
N GLN A 253 0.05 -1.21 -0.50
CA GLN A 253 -0.04 0.16 0.01
C GLN A 253 1.35 0.81 0.18
N ALA A 254 2.35 0.05 0.61
CA ALA A 254 3.73 0.52 0.72
C ALA A 254 4.28 1.02 -0.63
N ALA A 255 4.04 0.27 -1.72
CA ALA A 255 4.42 0.69 -3.06
C ALA A 255 3.66 1.94 -3.50
N SER A 256 2.36 2.06 -3.21
CA SER A 256 1.56 3.25 -3.60
C SER A 256 2.02 4.54 -2.94
N GLN A 257 2.46 4.47 -1.67
CA GLN A 257 2.96 5.65 -0.97
C GLN A 257 4.35 6.03 -1.48
N THR A 258 5.21 5.05 -1.75
CA THR A 258 6.52 5.32 -2.38
C THR A 258 6.34 5.85 -3.80
N ASP A 259 5.43 5.29 -4.60
CA ASP A 259 5.10 5.78 -5.93
C ASP A 259 4.66 7.26 -5.89
N CYS A 260 3.75 7.62 -4.98
CA CYS A 260 3.29 9.00 -4.86
C CYS A 260 4.41 9.96 -4.47
N LEU A 261 5.29 9.55 -3.55
CA LEU A 261 6.45 10.34 -3.15
C LEU A 261 7.35 10.64 -4.36
N LEU A 262 7.61 9.62 -5.20
CA LEU A 262 8.42 9.75 -6.41
C LEU A 262 7.72 10.62 -7.45
N GLN A 263 6.44 10.36 -7.74
CA GLN A 263 5.65 11.11 -8.73
C GLN A 263 5.71 12.62 -8.48
N PHE A 264 5.69 13.06 -7.22
CA PHE A 264 5.68 14.47 -6.83
C PHE A 264 7.02 15.01 -6.30
N LYS A 265 8.11 14.22 -6.41
CA LYS A 265 9.41 14.51 -5.79
C LYS A 265 10.01 15.86 -6.16
N GLU A 266 9.82 16.29 -7.41
CA GLU A 266 10.38 17.55 -7.94
C GLU A 266 9.33 18.67 -8.10
N SER A 267 8.06 18.38 -7.79
CA SER A 267 6.95 19.31 -7.99
C SER A 267 6.23 19.72 -6.72
N ALA A 268 6.20 18.88 -5.68
CA ALA A 268 5.61 19.20 -4.40
C ALA A 268 6.64 19.81 -3.44
N ARG A 269 6.23 20.82 -2.66
CA ARG A 269 7.03 21.30 -1.52
C ARG A 269 6.90 20.36 -0.32
N PHE A 270 5.70 19.83 -0.08
CA PHE A 270 5.45 18.79 0.92
C PHE A 270 4.55 17.68 0.38
N VAL A 271 4.78 16.46 0.84
CA VAL A 271 3.93 15.30 0.58
C VAL A 271 3.51 14.68 1.92
N THR A 272 2.25 14.27 2.04
CA THR A 272 1.76 13.55 3.21
C THR A 272 0.94 12.34 2.78
N PHE A 273 0.90 11.30 3.61
CA PHE A 273 0.29 10.01 3.30
C PHE A 273 -0.85 9.75 4.30
N LEU A 274 -2.09 10.01 3.89
CA LEU A 274 -3.26 9.93 4.75
C LEU A 274 -4.25 8.92 4.18
N ASP A 275 -4.83 8.07 5.03
CA ASP A 275 -5.93 7.21 4.59
C ASP A 275 -7.21 8.05 4.38
N LEU A 276 -8.24 7.50 3.72
CA LEU A 276 -9.44 8.29 3.37
C LEU A 276 -10.23 8.75 4.62
N ASP A 277 -10.10 8.02 5.71
CA ASP A 277 -10.65 8.30 7.03
C ASP A 277 -9.74 9.19 7.89
N ASP A 278 -8.57 9.59 7.39
CA ASP A 278 -7.65 10.51 8.07
C ASP A 278 -7.82 11.94 7.56
N VAL A 279 -8.06 12.89 8.46
CA VAL A 279 -8.06 14.31 8.12
C VAL A 279 -7.12 15.07 9.03
N LEU A 280 -6.11 15.71 8.45
CA LEU A 280 -5.27 16.69 9.13
C LEU A 280 -5.84 18.08 8.87
N ILE A 281 -6.06 18.90 9.89
CA ILE A 281 -6.53 20.30 9.73
C ILE A 281 -5.45 21.22 10.31
N PRO A 282 -4.92 22.20 9.55
CA PRO A 282 -3.93 23.14 10.08
C PRO A 282 -4.45 23.91 11.29
N LYS A 283 -3.61 24.05 12.32
CA LYS A 283 -3.91 24.75 13.58
C LYS A 283 -2.95 25.89 13.87
N ILE A 284 -1.69 25.77 13.46
CA ILE A 284 -0.66 26.77 13.81
C ILE A 284 -0.42 27.80 12.69
N ALA A 285 -1.00 27.56 11.52
CA ALA A 285 -0.98 28.44 10.36
C ALA A 285 -2.23 28.30 9.48
N PRO A 286 -2.55 29.30 8.63
CA PRO A 286 -3.74 29.28 7.75
C PRO A 286 -3.76 28.21 6.65
N THR A 287 -2.61 27.65 6.25
CA THR A 287 -2.50 26.65 5.18
C THR A 287 -1.59 25.50 5.59
N TYR A 288 -1.71 24.34 4.91
CA TYR A 288 -0.78 23.23 5.17
C TYR A 288 0.67 23.61 4.92
N ALA A 289 0.94 24.33 3.83
CA ALA A 289 2.30 24.70 3.45
C ALA A 289 2.98 25.58 4.51
N GLU A 290 2.24 26.56 5.05
CA GLU A 290 2.73 27.43 6.11
C GLU A 290 2.87 26.67 7.45
N GLU A 291 1.94 25.76 7.77
CA GLU A 291 2.03 24.94 8.98
C GLU A 291 3.28 24.05 8.93
N PHE A 292 3.45 23.30 7.85
CA PHE A 292 4.59 22.40 7.71
C PHE A 292 5.90 23.15 7.68
N GLN A 293 5.95 24.31 7.02
CA GLN A 293 7.15 25.15 7.05
C GLN A 293 7.46 25.63 8.47
N LYS A 294 6.47 26.16 9.19
CA LYS A 294 6.63 26.62 10.56
C LYS A 294 7.08 25.50 11.50
N LEU A 295 6.61 24.28 11.28
CA LEU A 295 7.08 23.10 12.02
C LEU A 295 8.49 22.68 11.62
N MET A 296 8.95 22.89 10.38
CA MET A 296 10.33 22.59 9.98
C MET A 296 11.33 23.70 10.30
N ASP A 297 10.88 24.95 10.40
CA ASP A 297 11.73 26.12 10.59
C ASP A 297 12.52 26.05 11.90
N GLY A 298 13.80 26.42 11.81
CA GLY A 298 14.73 26.40 12.94
C GLY A 298 15.15 25.02 13.43
N LYS A 299 14.66 23.93 12.81
CA LYS A 299 15.07 22.56 13.14
C LYS A 299 16.23 22.11 12.26
N LYS A 300 16.98 21.12 12.76
CA LYS A 300 17.92 20.36 11.94
C LYS A 300 17.19 19.72 10.78
N LYS A 301 17.93 19.32 9.74
CA LYS A 301 17.36 18.70 8.54
C LYS A 301 16.51 17.47 8.91
N LEU A 302 15.20 17.58 8.71
CA LEU A 302 14.24 16.53 9.06
C LEU A 302 14.03 15.56 7.91
N ALA A 303 14.00 14.27 8.21
CA ALA A 303 13.50 13.25 7.27
C ALA A 303 11.99 13.44 7.07
N TYR A 304 11.28 13.62 8.18
CA TYR A 304 9.83 13.79 8.19
C TYR A 304 9.33 14.40 9.51
N ILE A 305 8.13 14.97 9.44
CA ILE A 305 7.31 15.34 10.59
C ILE A 305 6.28 14.23 10.80
N PHE A 306 6.07 13.81 12.04
CA PHE A 306 5.15 12.76 12.44
C PHE A 306 3.98 13.34 13.24
N TYR A 307 2.76 13.02 12.81
CA TYR A 307 1.52 13.37 13.50
C TYR A 307 0.86 12.10 14.03
N HIS A 308 0.51 12.09 15.31
CA HIS A 308 -0.34 11.04 15.89
C HIS A 308 -1.74 11.06 15.29
N LYS A 309 -2.42 9.91 15.31
CA LYS A 309 -3.85 9.80 15.00
C LYS A 309 -4.64 9.74 16.29
N GLU A 310 -5.69 10.54 16.38
CA GLU A 310 -6.66 10.51 17.47
C GLU A 310 -8.01 10.07 16.89
N ASN A 311 -8.64 9.09 17.53
CA ASN A 311 -9.88 8.49 17.03
C ASN A 311 -11.09 9.39 17.31
N TYR A 312 -11.92 9.59 16.29
CA TYR A 312 -13.18 10.31 16.37
C TYR A 312 -14.32 9.49 15.77
N ASP A 313 -15.50 9.62 16.37
CA ASP A 313 -16.75 9.19 15.76
C ASP A 313 -17.46 10.38 15.11
N ALA A 314 -18.22 10.12 14.04
CA ALA A 314 -19.06 11.13 13.39
C ALA A 314 -20.48 10.59 13.15
N VAL A 315 -21.49 11.44 13.35
CA VAL A 315 -22.88 11.12 13.04
C VAL A 315 -23.29 11.80 11.72
N VAL A 316 -23.65 10.98 10.74
CA VAL A 316 -23.87 11.45 9.37
C VAL A 316 -25.23 11.02 8.85
N ALA A 317 -25.86 11.87 8.04
CA ALA A 317 -27.10 11.51 7.37
C ALA A 317 -26.84 10.35 6.40
N ARG A 318 -27.67 9.31 6.49
CA ARG A 318 -27.60 8.14 5.61
C ARG A 318 -27.82 8.53 4.15
N ASP A 319 -28.87 9.32 3.89
CA ASP A 319 -29.22 9.75 2.54
C ASP A 319 -28.42 10.99 2.11
N SER A 320 -27.90 10.91 0.88
CA SER A 320 -27.12 11.97 0.24
C SER A 320 -27.88 13.30 0.10
N SER A 321 -29.21 13.27 0.00
CA SER A 321 -30.07 14.46 -0.05
C SER A 321 -30.02 15.30 1.22
N ARG A 322 -29.71 14.68 2.36
CA ARG A 322 -29.62 15.30 3.69
C ARG A 322 -28.19 15.50 4.17
N PHE A 323 -27.20 15.00 3.43
CA PHE A 323 -25.79 15.11 3.79
C PHE A 323 -25.36 16.58 3.96
N SER A 324 -24.54 16.83 4.99
CA SER A 324 -23.97 18.14 5.30
C SER A 324 -22.66 17.97 6.05
N LEU A 325 -21.60 18.61 5.55
CA LEU A 325 -20.32 18.66 6.25
C LEU A 325 -20.43 19.48 7.53
N LYS A 326 -21.21 20.57 7.51
CA LYS A 326 -21.52 21.35 8.72
C LYS A 326 -22.01 20.45 9.87
N LYS A 327 -22.93 19.53 9.57
CA LYS A 327 -23.49 18.63 10.58
C LYS A 327 -22.52 17.53 10.97
N MET A 328 -21.77 16.98 10.01
CA MET A 328 -20.71 16.00 10.28
C MET A 328 -19.67 16.58 11.25
N PHE A 329 -19.15 17.78 11.00
CA PHE A 329 -18.23 18.47 11.92
C PHE A 329 -18.85 18.67 13.30
N GLY A 330 -20.08 19.18 13.37
CA GLY A 330 -20.78 19.41 14.65
C GLY A 330 -21.21 18.14 15.39
N SER A 331 -20.83 16.96 14.89
CA SER A 331 -21.07 15.66 15.50
C SER A 331 -19.80 14.88 15.83
N LEU A 332 -18.62 15.46 15.56
CA LEU A 332 -17.36 14.81 15.88
C LEU A 332 -17.22 14.66 17.39
N GLU A 333 -16.92 13.44 17.84
CA GLU A 333 -16.71 13.08 19.24
C GLU A 333 -15.37 12.38 19.39
N CYS A 334 -14.51 12.85 20.30
CA CYS A 334 -13.19 12.29 20.51
C CYS A 334 -13.27 11.01 21.35
N LYS A 335 -12.62 9.93 20.92
CA LYS A 335 -12.60 8.66 21.64
C LYS A 335 -11.43 8.48 22.59
N HIS A 336 -10.55 9.48 22.69
CA HIS A 336 -9.36 9.45 23.55
C HIS A 336 -8.52 8.18 23.36
N ASN A 337 -8.44 7.71 22.12
CA ASN A 337 -7.71 6.52 21.74
C ASN A 337 -6.79 6.87 20.57
N ARG A 338 -5.49 6.68 20.79
CA ARG A 338 -4.44 6.99 19.81
C ARG A 338 -4.05 5.76 19.02
N GLU A 339 -3.89 5.98 17.72
CA GLU A 339 -3.37 4.98 16.79
C GLU A 339 -2.05 5.41 16.18
N THR A 340 -1.37 4.48 15.49
CA THR A 340 -0.13 4.77 14.77
C THR A 340 -0.34 5.92 13.79
N GLY A 341 0.45 6.98 13.99
CA GLY A 341 0.42 8.20 13.20
C GLY A 341 0.78 8.06 11.72
N LYS A 342 0.83 9.21 11.05
CA LYS A 342 1.28 9.38 9.66
C LYS A 342 2.30 10.50 9.57
N ILE A 343 2.94 10.62 8.42
CA ILE A 343 4.02 11.58 8.21
C ILE A 343 3.72 12.64 7.16
N VAL A 344 4.42 13.76 7.30
CA VAL A 344 4.60 14.81 6.30
C VAL A 344 6.08 14.87 5.97
N VAL A 345 6.41 14.91 4.69
CA VAL A 345 7.79 14.92 4.19
C VAL A 345 8.05 16.12 3.31
N ASP A 346 9.26 16.66 3.39
CA ASP A 346 9.87 17.37 2.27
C ASP A 346 10.39 16.28 1.30
N PRO A 347 9.87 16.20 0.06
CA PRO A 347 10.24 15.12 -0.87
C PRO A 347 11.73 15.07 -1.21
N ARG A 348 12.51 16.12 -0.91
CA ARG A 348 13.95 16.16 -1.10
C ARG A 348 14.72 15.33 -0.07
N ASN A 349 14.10 15.04 1.07
CA ASN A 349 14.75 14.41 2.21
C ASN A 349 14.51 12.89 2.29
N LEU A 350 13.57 12.37 1.50
CA LEU A 350 13.18 10.96 1.53
C LEU A 350 12.97 10.40 0.12
N ASN A 351 13.39 9.16 -0.11
CA ASN A 351 13.27 8.49 -1.40
C ASN A 351 12.18 7.42 -1.43
N TYR A 352 11.81 6.88 -0.26
CA TYR A 352 10.78 5.85 -0.11
C TYR A 352 10.14 5.93 1.27
N THR A 353 8.93 5.39 1.41
CA THR A 353 8.26 5.26 2.71
C THR A 353 7.42 3.98 2.75
N TRP A 354 7.21 3.47 3.97
CA TRP A 354 6.22 2.43 4.24
C TRP A 354 4.91 3.06 4.74
N ILE A 355 3.89 2.21 5.00
CA ILE A 355 2.47 2.53 5.26
C ILE A 355 2.24 3.69 6.26
N HIS A 356 3.13 3.82 7.26
CA HIS A 356 3.06 4.86 8.28
C HIS A 356 4.25 5.83 8.21
N PHE A 357 5.47 5.28 8.10
CA PHE A 357 6.74 6.01 8.04
C PHE A 357 7.84 5.09 7.47
N PRO A 358 8.98 5.63 6.98
CA PRO A 358 10.05 4.80 6.45
C PRO A 358 10.65 3.90 7.54
N PRO A 359 11.02 2.64 7.21
CA PRO A 359 11.55 1.69 8.19
C PRO A 359 12.94 2.08 8.71
N ILE A 360 13.69 2.86 7.93
CA ILE A 360 15.05 3.30 8.24
C ILE A 360 15.10 4.82 8.07
N LEU A 361 15.61 5.52 9.08
CA LEU A 361 15.87 6.95 8.99
C LEU A 361 17.11 7.20 8.13
N PRO A 362 17.05 8.09 7.12
CA PRO A 362 18.24 8.45 6.35
C PRO A 362 19.32 9.06 7.25
N ASN A 363 20.58 8.75 6.94
CA ASN A 363 21.73 9.21 7.72
C ASN A 363 21.77 10.74 7.85
N GLY A 364 21.97 11.23 9.07
CA GLY A 364 22.06 12.66 9.37
C GLY A 364 20.72 13.40 9.35
N LEU A 365 19.60 12.71 9.18
CA LEU A 365 18.26 13.28 9.29
C LEU A 365 17.55 12.85 10.57
N GLU A 366 16.74 13.75 11.12
CA GLU A 366 15.96 13.49 12.33
C GLU A 366 14.46 13.42 12.01
N LYS A 367 13.67 12.80 12.89
CA LYS A 367 12.20 12.91 12.87
C LYS A 367 11.75 13.97 13.88
N TYR A 368 10.68 14.67 13.58
CA TYR A 368 10.02 15.56 14.54
C TYR A 368 8.60 15.09 14.83
N GLU A 369 8.27 14.94 16.10
CA GLU A 369 6.94 14.51 16.56
C GLU A 369 6.12 15.74 16.95
N VAL A 370 4.98 15.93 16.30
CA VAL A 370 4.12 17.09 16.52
C VAL A 370 3.30 16.90 17.78
N THR A 371 3.27 17.95 18.61
CA THR A 371 2.52 17.96 19.88
C THR A 371 1.33 18.92 19.83
N GLU A 372 1.39 19.90 18.93
CA GLU A 372 0.46 21.01 18.78
C GLU A 372 -0.81 20.61 18.00
N ASN A 373 -0.72 19.53 17.22
CA ASN A 373 -1.75 19.07 16.30
C ASN A 373 -1.71 17.54 16.14
N VAL A 374 -2.83 16.94 15.77
CA VAL A 374 -3.02 15.51 15.52
C VAL A 374 -3.92 15.32 14.32
N ILE A 375 -3.84 14.14 13.72
CA ILE A 375 -4.78 13.73 12.66
C ILE A 375 -6.10 13.34 13.31
N THR A 376 -7.19 13.90 12.82
CA THR A 376 -8.56 13.46 13.12
C THR A 376 -8.83 12.19 12.33
N HIS A 377 -8.72 11.02 12.97
CA HIS A 377 -9.00 9.72 12.37
C HIS A 377 -10.46 9.35 12.60
N LEU A 378 -11.26 9.29 11.54
CA LEU A 378 -12.67 8.92 11.59
C LEU A 378 -12.84 7.41 11.78
N LYS A 379 -12.84 6.99 13.05
CA LYS A 379 -12.90 5.57 13.42
C LYS A 379 -14.26 4.96 13.10
N THR A 380 -15.33 5.69 13.41
CA THR A 380 -16.70 5.22 13.22
C THR A 380 -17.56 6.30 12.58
N ILE A 381 -18.33 5.91 11.57
CA ILE A 381 -19.41 6.75 11.02
C ILE A 381 -20.73 6.09 11.36
N VAL A 382 -21.51 6.79 12.20
CA VAL A 382 -22.84 6.36 12.59
C VAL A 382 -23.84 7.02 11.66
N TRP A 383 -24.55 6.21 10.88
CA TRP A 383 -25.64 6.71 10.06
C TRP A 383 -26.92 6.89 10.85
N THR A 384 -27.59 8.01 10.58
CA THR A 384 -28.88 8.32 11.16
C THR A 384 -29.89 8.73 10.08
N ASP A 385 -31.12 8.26 10.26
CA ASP A 385 -32.29 8.67 9.50
C ASP A 385 -32.94 9.91 10.14
N ASP A 386 -32.65 10.18 11.41
CA ASP A 386 -33.13 11.33 12.17
C ASP A 386 -31.98 12.27 12.47
N GLN A 387 -31.61 13.09 11.50
CA GLN A 387 -31.01 14.37 11.84
C GLN A 387 -32.13 15.34 12.14
N GLU A 388 -32.53 15.43 13.41
CA GLU A 388 -33.46 16.43 13.92
C GLU A 388 -33.21 17.79 13.26
N GLN A 389 -34.30 18.51 12.97
CA GLN A 389 -34.28 19.92 12.57
C GLN A 389 -33.68 20.85 13.65
N SER A 390 -33.33 20.32 14.83
CA SER A 390 -33.00 21.07 16.06
C SER A 390 -31.60 21.71 16.08
N ARG A 391 -30.61 21.27 15.27
CA ARG A 391 -29.29 21.95 15.22
C ARG A 391 -29.20 22.97 14.08
N ARG A 392 -30.03 24.03 14.12
CA ARG A 392 -29.76 25.26 13.34
C ARG A 392 -28.40 25.86 13.74
N ILE A 393 -28.04 25.71 15.01
CA ILE A 393 -26.79 26.17 15.61
C ILE A 393 -25.61 25.36 15.08
N LEU A 394 -24.60 26.05 14.57
CA LEU A 394 -23.31 25.45 14.23
C LEU A 394 -22.56 25.11 15.52
N ILE A 395 -22.11 23.87 15.66
CA ILE A 395 -21.27 23.43 16.77
C ILE A 395 -19.86 23.27 16.23
N GLU A 396 -18.91 23.97 16.84
CA GLU A 396 -17.49 23.77 16.54
C GLU A 396 -17.01 22.53 17.28
N PRO A 397 -16.44 21.54 16.58
CA PRO A 397 -15.97 20.33 17.23
C PRO A 397 -14.78 20.65 18.13
N LEU A 398 -14.86 20.15 19.36
CA LEU A 398 -13.76 20.25 20.33
C LEU A 398 -12.65 19.29 19.94
N TYR A 399 -11.42 19.71 20.19
CA TYR A 399 -10.22 18.92 19.93
C TYR A 399 -10.02 17.80 20.96
N PHE A 400 -10.55 18.00 22.17
CA PHE A 400 -10.72 16.99 23.20
C PHE A 400 -11.99 17.36 23.96
N ASP A 401 -12.75 16.39 24.47
CA ASP A 401 -14.06 16.64 25.09
C ASP A 401 -14.00 17.63 26.28
N ASN A 402 -12.84 17.69 26.95
CA ASN A 402 -12.57 18.59 28.09
C ASN A 402 -11.74 19.83 27.73
N SER A 403 -11.63 20.19 26.44
CA SER A 403 -10.83 21.33 25.98
C SER A 403 -11.70 22.44 25.39
N THR A 404 -11.25 23.68 25.53
CA THR A 404 -11.81 24.82 24.77
C THR A 404 -11.21 24.94 23.37
N ALA A 405 -10.14 24.19 23.08
CA ALA A 405 -9.52 24.15 21.77
C ALA A 405 -10.43 23.45 20.77
N LYS A 406 -10.60 24.07 19.61
CA LYS A 406 -11.46 23.58 18.52
C LYS A 406 -10.61 22.94 17.45
N ILE A 407 -11.16 21.94 16.76
CA ILE A 407 -10.51 21.31 15.60
C ILE A 407 -10.48 22.29 14.42
N ILE A 408 -11.58 23.01 14.21
CA ILE A 408 -11.76 23.91 13.07
C ILE A 408 -12.70 25.07 13.42
N SER A 409 -12.46 26.24 12.83
CA SER A 409 -13.27 27.44 13.07
C SER A 409 -14.64 27.37 12.38
N SER A 410 -15.64 28.04 12.96
CA SER A 410 -16.96 28.21 12.36
C SER A 410 -16.89 28.80 10.94
N LYS A 411 -16.00 29.77 10.74
CA LYS A 411 -15.80 30.42 9.45
C LYS A 411 -15.36 29.41 8.38
N ASP A 412 -14.45 28.51 8.74
CA ASP A 412 -13.94 27.50 7.80
C ASP A 412 -14.95 26.38 7.56
N ILE A 413 -15.68 25.93 8.59
CA ILE A 413 -16.80 24.98 8.43
C ILE A 413 -17.83 25.54 7.43
N LEU A 414 -18.25 26.79 7.60
CA LEU A 414 -19.22 27.43 6.71
C LEU A 414 -18.67 27.61 5.29
N SER A 415 -17.37 27.92 5.15
CA SER A 415 -16.69 28.01 3.86
C SER A 415 -16.70 26.65 3.13
N ILE A 416 -16.36 25.57 3.83
CA ILE A 416 -16.34 24.20 3.31
C ILE A 416 -17.76 23.75 2.92
N GLU A 417 -18.75 23.98 3.79
CA GLU A 417 -20.15 23.65 3.48
C GLU A 417 -20.64 24.42 2.25
N LYS A 418 -20.31 25.71 2.13
CA LYS A 418 -20.67 26.53 0.95
C LYS A 418 -20.07 25.95 -0.33
N ASP A 419 -18.82 25.49 -0.28
CA ASP A 419 -18.12 24.86 -1.40
C ASP A 419 -18.80 23.54 -1.82
N LEU A 420 -19.11 22.66 -0.87
CA LEU A 420 -19.88 21.45 -1.12
C LEU A 420 -21.24 21.76 -1.77
N ARG A 421 -21.99 22.73 -1.24
CA ARG A 421 -23.29 23.12 -1.80
C ARG A 421 -23.16 23.69 -3.20
N ARG A 422 -22.06 24.37 -3.53
CA ARG A 422 -21.77 24.80 -4.91
C ARG A 422 -21.60 23.58 -5.82
N MET A 423 -20.81 22.59 -5.40
CA MET A 423 -20.58 21.36 -6.16
C MET A 423 -21.87 20.57 -6.38
N ILE A 424 -22.67 20.35 -5.33
CA ILE A 424 -23.95 19.61 -5.41
C ILE A 424 -24.95 20.26 -6.39
N ARG A 425 -24.93 21.59 -6.55
CA ARG A 425 -25.82 22.30 -7.48
C ARG A 425 -25.49 22.03 -8.95
N LYS A 426 -24.29 21.53 -9.28
CA LYS A 426 -23.94 21.19 -10.66
C LYS A 426 -24.83 20.03 -11.15
N PRO A 427 -25.43 20.11 -12.36
CA PRO A 427 -26.39 19.12 -12.82
C PRO A 427 -25.88 17.68 -12.84
N ARG A 428 -24.61 17.46 -13.22
CA ARG A 428 -23.98 16.12 -13.24
C ARG A 428 -23.83 15.56 -11.83
N ILE A 429 -23.23 16.32 -10.92
CA ILE A 429 -23.05 15.93 -9.52
C ILE A 429 -24.40 15.68 -8.83
N ARG A 430 -25.41 16.53 -9.06
CA ARG A 430 -26.76 16.33 -8.50
C ARG A 430 -27.37 14.98 -8.88
N LYS A 431 -27.19 14.56 -10.14
CA LYS A 431 -27.67 13.25 -10.64
C LYS A 431 -26.91 12.09 -10.00
N ILE A 432 -25.60 12.24 -9.79
CA ILE A 432 -24.75 11.23 -9.14
C ILE A 432 -25.11 11.12 -7.65
N PHE A 433 -25.31 12.24 -6.95
CA PHE A 433 -25.67 12.29 -5.53
C PHE A 433 -26.91 11.45 -5.23
N ALA A 434 -27.94 11.52 -6.07
CA ALA A 434 -29.17 10.74 -5.91
C ALA A 434 -28.97 9.21 -6.02
N LYS A 435 -27.80 8.76 -6.50
CA LYS A 435 -27.42 7.35 -6.68
C LYS A 435 -26.32 6.89 -5.73
N LEU A 436 -25.86 7.76 -4.82
CA LEU A 436 -24.85 7.38 -3.84
C LEU A 436 -25.42 6.32 -2.87
N PRO A 437 -24.62 5.32 -2.47
CA PRO A 437 -25.10 4.26 -1.59
C PRO A 437 -25.50 4.81 -0.22
N ASN A 438 -26.59 4.28 0.32
CA ASN A 438 -27.11 4.55 1.66
C ASN A 438 -27.12 3.29 2.55
N ILE A 439 -26.39 2.25 2.13
CA ILE A 439 -26.11 1.01 2.88
C ILE A 439 -24.59 0.76 2.88
N HIS A 440 -24.01 0.28 3.99
CA HIS A 440 -22.59 -0.07 4.13
C HIS A 440 -22.36 -1.53 3.79
N TYR A 441 -22.73 -1.94 2.57
CA TYR A 441 -22.74 -3.36 2.24
C TYR A 441 -21.34 -3.97 2.17
N PHE A 442 -20.43 -3.33 1.42
CA PHE A 442 -19.06 -3.83 1.27
C PHE A 442 -18.12 -3.36 2.38
N THR A 443 -18.37 -2.17 2.94
CA THR A 443 -17.54 -1.60 4.02
C THR A 443 -17.50 -2.54 5.24
N ASP A 444 -18.66 -3.04 5.67
CA ASP A 444 -18.74 -3.94 6.84
C ASP A 444 -18.04 -5.28 6.59
N LEU A 445 -18.15 -5.82 5.37
CA LEU A 445 -17.48 -7.06 4.96
C LEU A 445 -15.96 -6.90 4.98
N VAL A 446 -15.45 -5.76 4.50
CA VAL A 446 -14.02 -5.42 4.51
C VAL A 446 -13.50 -5.33 5.94
N VAL A 447 -14.18 -4.57 6.81
CA VAL A 447 -13.77 -4.37 8.21
C VAL A 447 -13.72 -5.70 8.95
N LYS A 448 -14.76 -6.54 8.79
CA LYS A 448 -14.80 -7.87 9.39
C LYS A 448 -13.62 -8.74 8.92
N CYS A 449 -13.36 -8.77 7.62
CA CYS A 449 -12.27 -9.56 7.05
C CYS A 449 -10.89 -9.17 7.60
N TYR A 450 -10.59 -7.88 7.69
CA TYR A 450 -9.30 -7.43 8.24
C TYR A 450 -9.18 -7.72 9.74
N ASN A 451 -10.27 -7.59 10.49
CA ASN A 451 -10.30 -7.96 11.91
C ASN A 451 -10.00 -9.44 12.11
N ASP A 452 -10.65 -10.32 11.35
CA ASP A 452 -10.51 -11.77 11.51
C ASP A 452 -9.12 -12.29 11.16
N ARG A 453 -8.37 -11.58 10.30
CA ARG A 453 -7.08 -12.05 9.76
C ARG A 453 -5.84 -11.33 10.31
N TYR A 454 -5.97 -10.07 10.68
CA TYR A 454 -4.84 -9.22 11.04
C TYR A 454 -5.07 -8.50 12.36
N TYR A 455 -6.03 -7.56 12.41
CA TYR A 455 -6.13 -6.62 13.53
C TYR A 455 -6.42 -7.29 14.87
N ARG A 456 -7.28 -8.32 14.91
CA ARG A 456 -7.55 -9.07 16.15
C ARG A 456 -6.29 -9.71 16.73
N TYR A 457 -5.41 -10.23 15.88
CA TYR A 457 -4.16 -10.88 16.31
C TYR A 457 -3.12 -9.84 16.71
N HIS A 458 -2.94 -8.82 15.87
CA HIS A 458 -2.06 -7.69 16.12
C HIS A 458 -2.35 -7.01 17.47
N TYR A 459 -3.62 -6.61 17.71
CA TYR A 459 -4.00 -5.95 18.96
C TYR A 459 -3.97 -6.86 20.19
N SER A 460 -4.06 -8.19 20.01
CA SER A 460 -3.88 -9.15 21.10
C SER A 460 -2.43 -9.57 21.36
N GLY A 461 -1.46 -9.02 20.61
CA GLY A 461 -0.03 -9.40 20.71
C GLY A 461 0.29 -10.79 20.15
N ARG A 462 -0.64 -11.45 19.47
CA ARG A 462 -0.47 -12.80 18.89
C ARG A 462 0.15 -12.74 17.50
N LEU A 463 1.39 -12.24 17.43
CA LEU A 463 2.04 -11.93 16.16
C LEU A 463 2.27 -13.16 15.27
N GLY A 464 2.49 -14.34 15.86
CA GLY A 464 2.66 -15.60 15.12
C GLY A 464 1.39 -16.11 14.41
N ASP A 465 0.23 -15.61 14.81
CA ASP A 465 -1.06 -15.98 14.20
C ASP A 465 -1.46 -15.05 13.05
N ILE A 466 -0.70 -13.97 12.82
CA ILE A 466 -0.99 -12.99 11.77
C ILE A 466 -0.78 -13.64 10.41
N LYS A 467 -1.80 -13.55 9.55
CA LYS A 467 -1.70 -13.91 8.13
C LYS A 467 -1.46 -12.66 7.30
N CYS A 468 -0.80 -12.81 6.15
CA CYS A 468 -0.59 -11.70 5.22
C CYS A 468 -1.91 -10.97 4.88
N PRO A 469 -2.01 -9.66 5.15
CA PRO A 469 -3.27 -8.92 5.05
C PRO A 469 -3.57 -8.46 3.61
N GLY A 470 -3.89 -9.39 2.70
CA GLY A 470 -4.43 -9.10 1.37
C GLY A 470 -5.97 -9.05 1.36
N PRO A 471 -6.62 -8.06 0.70
CA PRO A 471 -8.08 -7.96 0.63
C PRO A 471 -8.72 -9.08 -0.20
N GLN A 472 -7.96 -9.75 -1.06
CA GLN A 472 -8.47 -10.70 -2.03
C GLN A 472 -9.07 -11.96 -1.40
N LEU A 473 -8.71 -12.19 -0.15
CA LEU A 473 -9.25 -13.26 0.69
C LEU A 473 -10.55 -12.85 1.40
N CYS A 474 -10.96 -11.59 1.28
CA CYS A 474 -12.27 -11.12 1.69
C CYS A 474 -13.28 -11.48 0.59
N GLY A 475 -13.86 -12.68 0.66
CA GLY A 475 -14.89 -13.10 -0.29
C GLY A 475 -16.09 -12.15 -0.23
N PHE A 476 -16.37 -11.44 -1.33
CA PHE A 476 -17.51 -10.53 -1.41
C PHE A 476 -18.68 -11.17 -2.17
N ILE A 477 -19.79 -11.33 -1.45
CA ILE A 477 -21.06 -11.67 -2.09
C ILE A 477 -21.51 -10.45 -2.89
N GLN A 478 -21.83 -10.63 -4.17
CA GLN A 478 -22.25 -9.51 -5.02
C GLN A 478 -23.66 -9.05 -4.66
N HIS A 479 -23.89 -7.74 -4.65
CA HIS A 479 -25.22 -7.18 -4.43
C HIS A 479 -25.88 -6.82 -5.77
N PRO A 480 -27.11 -7.26 -6.06
CA PRO A 480 -27.71 -7.13 -7.39
C PRO A 480 -27.94 -5.67 -7.85
N LYS A 481 -28.01 -4.73 -6.89
CA LYS A 481 -28.24 -3.30 -7.16
C LYS A 481 -26.98 -2.43 -7.01
N ILE A 482 -25.88 -2.96 -6.48
CA ILE A 482 -24.66 -2.18 -6.27
C ILE A 482 -23.61 -2.71 -7.24
N LYS A 483 -23.19 -1.85 -8.17
CA LYS A 483 -22.13 -2.15 -9.14
C LYS A 483 -20.87 -1.38 -8.76
N CYS A 484 -19.71 -1.98 -8.98
CA CYS A 484 -18.45 -1.30 -8.81
C CYS A 484 -17.78 -1.03 -10.15
N THR A 485 -17.01 0.05 -10.18
CA THR A 485 -16.01 0.33 -11.19
C THR A 485 -14.65 -0.07 -10.64
N HIS A 486 -13.81 -0.64 -11.48
CA HIS A 486 -12.54 -1.22 -11.09
C HIS A 486 -11.45 -0.93 -12.13
N VAL A 487 -10.19 -1.06 -11.70
CA VAL A 487 -9.02 -0.86 -12.55
C VAL A 487 -8.63 -2.17 -13.21
N THR A 488 -8.55 -2.13 -14.53
CA THR A 488 -8.01 -3.22 -15.35
C THR A 488 -6.78 -2.71 -16.09
N ALA A 489 -5.87 -3.62 -16.41
CA ALA A 489 -4.66 -3.33 -17.16
C ALA A 489 -4.20 -4.57 -17.92
N THR A 490 -3.44 -4.35 -19.00
CA THR A 490 -2.83 -5.42 -19.79
C THR A 490 -1.60 -5.95 -19.06
N HIS A 491 -1.62 -7.23 -18.70
CA HIS A 491 -0.49 -7.91 -18.08
C HIS A 491 0.22 -8.76 -19.13
N ILE A 492 1.52 -8.50 -19.31
CA ILE A 492 2.30 -9.13 -20.38
C ILE A 492 3.01 -10.35 -19.79
N PRO A 493 2.86 -11.56 -20.36
CA PRO A 493 3.70 -12.70 -20.01
C PRO A 493 5.15 -12.41 -20.38
N MET A 494 6.07 -12.69 -19.46
CA MET A 494 7.48 -12.34 -19.61
C MET A 494 8.33 -13.61 -19.78
N GLU A 495 9.34 -13.53 -20.64
CA GLU A 495 10.34 -14.59 -20.73
C GLU A 495 11.07 -14.74 -19.39
N THR A 496 11.37 -15.98 -19.01
CA THR A 496 12.01 -16.24 -17.72
C THR A 496 13.45 -15.75 -17.72
N LEU A 497 13.73 -14.76 -16.89
CA LEU A 497 15.07 -14.27 -16.58
C LEU A 497 15.55 -14.79 -15.22
N TYR A 498 16.86 -15.04 -15.10
CA TYR A 498 17.53 -15.44 -13.86
C TYR A 498 18.44 -14.33 -13.32
N PRO A 499 18.53 -14.13 -12.00
CA PRO A 499 17.70 -14.78 -10.97
C PRO A 499 16.28 -14.17 -10.86
N ILE A 500 16.06 -12.97 -11.40
CA ILE A 500 14.80 -12.23 -11.28
C ILE A 500 14.13 -12.13 -12.66
N THR A 501 12.89 -12.59 -12.76
CA THR A 501 12.01 -12.27 -13.88
C THR A 501 11.17 -11.03 -13.57
N TYR A 502 11.20 -10.04 -14.46
CA TYR A 502 10.56 -8.74 -14.27
C TYR A 502 9.24 -8.66 -15.04
N TYR A 503 8.17 -8.28 -14.35
CA TYR A 503 6.82 -8.11 -14.88
C TYR A 503 6.36 -6.68 -14.71
N TYR A 504 5.43 -6.24 -15.55
CA TYR A 504 4.75 -4.96 -15.41
C TYR A 504 3.40 -5.04 -16.13
N ALA A 505 2.56 -4.04 -15.88
CA ALA A 505 1.30 -3.87 -16.58
C ALA A 505 1.32 -2.58 -17.42
N THR A 506 0.54 -2.58 -18.48
CA THR A 506 0.35 -1.44 -19.40
C THR A 506 -1.13 -1.13 -19.57
N ASP A 507 -1.45 0.05 -20.11
CA ASP A 507 -2.80 0.43 -20.50
C ASP A 507 -3.82 0.29 -19.35
N ALA A 508 -3.56 0.93 -18.22
CA ALA A 508 -4.51 0.93 -17.11
C ALA A 508 -5.78 1.73 -17.46
N TYR A 509 -6.96 1.14 -17.26
CA TYR A 509 -8.26 1.78 -17.51
C TYR A 509 -9.30 1.37 -16.47
N PHE A 510 -10.41 2.12 -16.41
CA PHE A 510 -11.53 1.82 -15.52
C PHE A 510 -12.66 1.14 -16.28
N THR A 511 -13.23 0.09 -15.70
CA THR A 511 -14.39 -0.65 -16.26
C THR A 511 -15.37 -1.07 -15.16
N SER A 512 -16.62 -1.36 -15.52
CA SER A 512 -17.72 -1.68 -14.59
C SER A 512 -18.40 -3.02 -14.90
N ASP A 513 -17.72 -3.90 -15.63
CA ASP A 513 -18.26 -5.14 -16.20
C ASP A 513 -18.28 -6.33 -15.23
N ILE A 514 -17.33 -6.40 -14.28
CA ILE A 514 -17.20 -7.61 -13.45
C ILE A 514 -17.96 -7.55 -12.12
N GLY A 515 -18.25 -6.37 -11.55
CA GLY A 515 -18.86 -6.21 -10.23
C GLY A 515 -17.88 -5.72 -9.14
N CYS A 516 -18.20 -5.99 -7.87
CA CYS A 516 -17.50 -5.48 -6.69
C CYS A 516 -16.55 -6.52 -6.09
N TYR A 517 -15.28 -6.50 -6.52
CA TYR A 517 -14.26 -7.45 -6.09
C TYR A 517 -13.07 -6.75 -5.45
N ALA A 518 -12.43 -7.45 -4.51
CA ALA A 518 -11.23 -7.04 -3.79
C ALA A 518 -10.02 -6.74 -4.69
N HIS A 519 -10.10 -7.23 -5.94
CA HIS A 519 -9.10 -7.24 -6.99
C HIS A 519 -7.95 -8.23 -6.81
#